data_AF-A0A4U5N3W5-F1
#
_entry.id   AF-A0A4U5N3W5-F1
#
_cell.length_a   1.000
_cell.length_b   1.000
_cell.length_c   1.000
_cell.angle_alpha   90.00
_cell.angle_beta   90.00
_cell.angle_gamma   90.00
#
_symmetry.space_group_name_H-M   'P 1'
#
loop_
_entity.id
_entity.type
_entity.pdbx_description
1 polymer ?
#
loop_
_entity_poly.entity_id
_entity_poly.type
_entity_poly.pdbx_seq_one_letter_code
_entity_poly.pdbx_strand_id
1 'polypeptide(L)'
;MGMLEAEVILYIVLGTIGLLVNIPVIIAIFWSAQLRLQKEFIIIAGLCITDAINALGFVVTGAYRQAVINEGKDHLVSRYFCLTSGTQGMNVATDQAFAWILLVITLDRIYAVYNPIKYFKRTYQYAWTVLGGKNSHFRRFGCICLFGFCS
;
A
#
# COMPACT_ATOMS: atom_id res chain seq x y z
N MET A 1 -25.62 -7.11 -16.62
CA MET A 1 -24.35 -6.63 -16.04
C MET A 1 -23.33 -7.72 -16.23
N GLY A 2 -22.31 -7.45 -17.04
CA GLY A 2 -21.26 -8.44 -17.29
C GLY A 2 -20.44 -8.67 -16.03
N MET A 3 -19.88 -9.88 -15.85
CA MET A 3 -18.96 -10.19 -14.74
C MET A 3 -17.81 -9.16 -14.65
N LEU A 4 -17.34 -8.69 -15.81
CA LEU A 4 -16.29 -7.67 -15.94
C LEU A 4 -16.70 -6.29 -15.40
N GLU A 5 -17.95 -5.86 -15.62
CA GLU A 5 -18.43 -4.55 -15.15
C GLU A 5 -18.54 -4.52 -13.63
N ALA A 6 -18.99 -5.63 -13.03
CA ALA A 6 -19.05 -5.76 -11.57
C ALA A 6 -17.67 -5.67 -10.93
N GLU A 7 -16.65 -6.29 -11.54
CA GLU A 7 -15.26 -6.16 -11.08
C GLU A 7 -14.78 -4.71 -11.15
N VAL A 8 -14.99 -4.02 -12.28
CA VAL A 8 -14.54 -2.63 -12.44
C VAL A 8 -15.20 -1.71 -11.42
N ILE A 9 -16.50 -1.86 -11.18
CA ILE A 9 -17.23 -1.11 -10.15
C ILE A 9 -16.64 -1.40 -8.77
N LEU A 10 -16.36 -2.67 -8.45
CA LEU A 10 -15.74 -3.04 -7.18
C LEU A 10 -14.38 -2.36 -6.99
N TYR A 11 -13.50 -2.39 -8.00
CA TYR A 11 -12.18 -1.74 -7.93
C TYR A 11 -12.30 -0.23 -7.65
N ILE A 12 -13.21 0.45 -8.35
CA ILE A 12 -13.42 1.90 -8.18
C ILE A 12 -14.01 2.20 -6.80
N VAL A 13 -15.05 1.48 -6.38
CA VAL A 13 -15.73 1.72 -5.10
C VAL A 13 -14.78 1.44 -3.93
N LEU A 14 -14.10 0.29 -3.94
CA LEU A 14 -13.19 -0.11 -2.87
C LEU A 14 -12.00 0.86 -2.76
N GLY A 15 -11.42 1.24 -3.90
CA GLY A 15 -10.35 2.24 -3.94
C GLY A 15 -10.80 3.62 -3.44
N THR A 16 -12.00 4.05 -3.82
CA THR A 16 -12.52 5.36 -3.38
C THR A 16 -12.78 5.38 -1.88
N ILE A 17 -13.39 4.32 -1.32
CA ILE A 17 -13.61 4.19 0.13
C ILE A 17 -12.26 4.15 0.86
N GLY A 18 -11.29 3.40 0.33
CA GLY A 18 -9.93 3.32 0.88
C GLY A 18 -9.25 4.69 0.97
N LEU A 19 -9.38 5.52 -0.07
CA LEU A 19 -8.86 6.89 -0.05
C LEU A 19 -9.61 7.78 0.94
N LEU A 20 -10.94 7.71 0.95
CA LEU A 20 -11.79 8.53 1.83
C LEU A 20 -11.56 8.25 3.32
N VAL A 21 -11.23 7.00 3.69
CA VAL A 21 -10.94 6.64 5.07
C VAL A 21 -9.50 6.97 5.44
N ASN A 22 -8.53 6.64 4.58
CA ASN A 22 -7.11 6.77 4.93
C ASN A 22 -6.59 8.21 4.86
N ILE A 23 -7.03 9.02 3.89
CA ILE A 23 -6.54 10.40 3.74
C ILE A 23 -6.82 11.27 4.98
N PRO A 24 -8.04 11.29 5.55
CA PRO A 24 -8.32 12.07 6.76
C PRO A 24 -7.47 11.65 7.97
N VAL A 25 -7.21 10.34 8.12
CA VAL A 25 -6.37 9.81 9.20
C VAL A 25 -4.92 10.27 9.05
N ILE A 26 -4.38 10.21 7.83
CA ILE A 26 -3.06 10.76 7.51
C ILE A 26 -3.02 12.24 7.87
N ILE A 27 -3.98 13.04 7.38
CA ILE A 27 -4.03 14.48 7.64
C ILE A 27 -4.08 14.77 9.14
N ALA A 28 -4.94 14.09 9.90
CA ALA A 28 -5.08 14.28 11.33
C ALA A 28 -3.78 14.01 12.10
N ILE A 29 -3.06 12.93 11.74
CA ILE A 29 -1.80 12.55 12.39
C ILE A 29 -0.68 13.54 12.02
N PHE A 30 -0.58 13.96 10.76
CA PHE A 30 0.45 14.92 10.33
C PHE A 30 0.20 16.33 10.86
N TRP A 31 -1.06 16.73 11.04
CA TRP A 31 -1.39 18.05 11.56
C TRP A 31 -1.09 18.14 13.07
N SER A 32 -1.37 17.10 13.84
CA SER A 32 -1.14 17.11 15.29
C SER A 32 0.30 16.78 15.66
N ALA A 33 1.00 17.75 16.25
CA ALA A 33 2.36 17.54 16.77
C ALA A 33 2.37 16.59 17.99
N GLN A 34 1.30 16.56 18.77
CA GLN A 34 1.17 15.68 19.95
C GLN A 34 1.04 14.21 19.54
N LEU A 35 0.27 13.93 18.48
CA LEU A 35 0.09 12.57 17.96
C LEU A 35 1.41 12.02 17.38
N ARG A 36 2.22 12.87 16.75
CA ARG A 36 3.54 12.52 16.19
C ARG A 36 4.59 12.10 17.24
N LEU A 37 4.37 12.39 18.51
CA LEU A 37 5.30 11.99 19.58
C LEU A 37 5.10 10.53 20.01
N GLN A 38 3.93 9.94 19.71
CA GLN A 38 3.67 8.54 20.04
C GLN A 38 3.99 7.64 18.85
N LYS A 39 4.84 6.64 19.09
CA LYS A 39 5.26 5.66 18.09
C LYS A 39 4.10 4.91 17.41
N GLU A 40 3.00 4.69 18.15
CA GLU A 40 1.85 3.93 17.63
C GLU A 40 1.15 4.69 16.51
N PHE A 41 0.96 6.01 16.66
CA PHE A 41 0.36 6.84 15.61
C PHE A 41 1.25 6.98 14.39
N ILE A 42 2.59 6.94 14.54
CA ILE A 42 3.51 6.92 13.41
C ILE A 42 3.37 5.63 12.60
N ILE A 43 3.25 4.47 13.28
CA ILE A 43 3.04 3.18 12.60
C ILE A 43 1.68 3.16 11.88
N ILE A 44 0.63 3.66 12.53
CA ILE A 44 -0.71 3.78 11.92
C ILE A 44 -0.67 4.71 10.71
N ALA A 45 0.03 5.85 10.79
CA ALA A 45 0.18 6.75 9.65
C ALA A 45 0.90 6.08 8.47
N GLY A 46 1.96 5.31 8.73
CA GLY A 46 2.66 4.54 7.70
C GLY A 46 1.77 3.50 7.01
N LEU A 47 0.92 2.82 7.79
CA LEU A 47 -0.09 1.90 7.25
C LEU A 47 -1.10 2.64 6.38
N CYS A 48 -1.71 3.72 6.90
CA CYS A 48 -2.69 4.51 6.15
C CYS A 48 -2.11 5.09 4.85
N ILE A 49 -0.84 5.51 4.84
CA ILE A 49 -0.16 5.96 3.61
C ILE A 49 -0.10 4.83 2.58
N THR A 50 0.28 3.63 3.01
CA THR A 50 0.38 2.46 2.14
C THR A 50 -1.00 2.08 1.59
N ASP A 51 -2.00 2.07 2.46
CA ASP A 51 -3.38 1.76 2.09
C ASP A 51 -3.95 2.80 1.13
N ALA A 52 -3.61 4.08 1.31
CA ALA A 52 -3.99 5.14 0.38
C ALA A 52 -3.30 4.97 -0.99
N ILE A 53 -2.02 4.59 -1.04
CA ILE A 53 -1.31 4.30 -2.29
C ILE A 53 -1.95 3.10 -3.00
N ASN A 54 -2.27 2.03 -2.27
CA ASN A 54 -2.91 0.85 -2.84
C ASN A 54 -4.33 1.16 -3.35
N ALA A 55 -5.10 1.90 -2.56
CA ALA A 55 -6.44 2.36 -2.92
C ALA A 55 -6.43 3.23 -4.19
N LEU A 56 -5.42 4.11 -4.34
CA LEU A 56 -5.19 4.85 -5.58
C LEU A 56 -4.92 3.89 -6.77
N GLY A 57 -4.11 2.85 -6.56
CA GLY A 57 -3.84 1.82 -7.56
C GLY A 57 -5.11 1.10 -8.05
N PHE A 58 -6.03 0.79 -7.14
CA PHE A 58 -7.34 0.22 -7.48
C PHE A 58 -8.21 1.18 -8.30
N VAL A 59 -8.27 2.47 -7.94
CA VAL A 59 -9.01 3.48 -8.73
C VAL A 59 -8.42 3.61 -10.13
N VAL A 60 -7.09 3.70 -10.26
CA VAL A 60 -6.41 3.83 -11.56
C VAL A 60 -6.62 2.59 -12.42
N THR A 61 -6.50 1.40 -11.84
CA THR A 61 -6.74 0.13 -12.54
C THR A 61 -8.20 0.01 -13.00
N GLY A 62 -9.15 0.37 -12.13
CA GLY A 62 -10.58 0.40 -12.47
C GLY A 62 -10.88 1.40 -13.59
N ALA A 63 -10.35 2.61 -13.51
CA ALA A 63 -10.52 3.64 -14.54
C ALA A 63 -9.93 3.21 -15.90
N TYR A 64 -8.74 2.60 -15.90
CA TYR A 64 -8.14 2.05 -17.12
C TYR A 64 -9.01 0.97 -17.75
N ARG A 65 -9.50 0.01 -16.94
CA ARG A 65 -10.39 -1.05 -17.43
C ARG A 65 -11.73 -0.49 -17.94
N GLN A 66 -12.28 0.52 -17.27
CA GLN A 66 -13.50 1.19 -17.73
C GLN A 66 -13.30 1.87 -19.09
N ALA A 67 -12.16 2.55 -19.28
CA ALA A 67 -11.85 3.21 -20.55
C ALA A 67 -11.74 2.19 -21.70
N VAL A 68 -11.12 1.03 -21.47
CA VAL A 68 -11.01 -0.04 -22.46
C VAL A 68 -12.37 -0.63 -22.83
N ILE A 69 -13.25 -0.86 -21.84
CA ILE A 69 -14.62 -1.34 -22.08
C ILE A 69 -15.42 -0.33 -22.92
N ASN A 70 -15.32 0.95 -22.57
CA ASN A 70 -16.03 2.02 -23.27
C ASN A 70 -15.59 2.19 -24.73
N GLU A 71 -14.33 1.86 -25.05
CA GLU A 71 -13.81 1.88 -26.43
C GLU A 71 -14.28 0.67 -27.27
N GLY A 72 -15.00 -0.30 -26.69
CA GLY A 72 -15.49 -1.49 -27.40
C GLY A 72 -14.38 -2.38 -27.95
N LYS A 73 -13.15 -2.20 -27.47
CA LYS A 73 -11.98 -2.97 -27.84
C LYS A 73 -11.94 -4.24 -27.00
N ASP A 74 -12.81 -5.20 -27.34
CA ASP A 74 -12.73 -6.59 -26.87
C ASP A 74 -11.55 -7.32 -27.54
N HIS A 75 -10.36 -6.74 -27.46
CA HIS A 75 -9.17 -7.43 -27.91
C HIS A 75 -8.88 -8.54 -26.91
N LEU A 76 -8.93 -9.78 -27.37
CA LEU A 76 -8.41 -10.94 -26.65
C LEU A 76 -6.91 -10.72 -26.42
N VAL A 77 -6.59 -10.06 -25.31
CA VAL A 77 -5.23 -9.71 -24.95
C VAL A 77 -4.50 -11.01 -24.58
N SER A 78 -3.37 -11.28 -25.23
CA SER A 78 -2.52 -12.43 -24.88
C SER A 78 -2.12 -12.33 -23.41
N ARG A 79 -2.16 -13.45 -22.67
CA ARG A 79 -1.76 -13.52 -21.25
C ARG A 79 -0.37 -12.92 -21.01
N TYR A 80 0.51 -13.03 -21.99
CA TYR A 80 1.84 -12.44 -21.94
C TYR A 80 1.79 -10.90 -21.88
N PHE A 81 0.97 -10.27 -22.71
CA PHE A 81 0.78 -8.82 -22.72
C PHE A 81 0.06 -8.33 -21.45
N CYS A 82 -0.84 -9.15 -20.90
CA CYS A 82 -1.46 -8.86 -19.60
C CYS A 82 -0.43 -8.88 -18.46
N LEU A 83 0.46 -9.88 -18.42
CA LEU A 83 1.53 -9.95 -17.41
C LEU A 83 2.60 -8.86 -17.57
N THR A 84 2.87 -8.43 -18.80
CA THR A 84 3.85 -7.36 -19.08
C THR A 84 3.23 -5.97 -19.05
N SER A 85 1.92 -5.86 -18.87
CA SER A 85 1.26 -4.57 -18.72
C SER A 85 1.66 -3.91 -17.40
N GLY A 86 2.06 -2.64 -17.47
CA GLY A 86 2.56 -1.89 -16.31
C GLY A 86 1.55 -1.81 -15.16
N THR A 87 0.25 -1.77 -15.45
CA THR A 87 -0.81 -1.77 -14.44
C THR A 87 -0.89 -3.09 -13.68
N GLN A 88 -0.66 -4.23 -14.35
CA GLN A 88 -0.62 -5.54 -13.70
C GLN A 88 0.61 -5.66 -12.78
N GLY A 89 1.77 -5.21 -13.27
CA GLY A 89 3.01 -5.19 -12.49
C GLY A 89 2.91 -4.29 -11.26
N MET A 90 2.29 -3.11 -11.39
CA MET A 90 2.03 -2.22 -10.26
C MET A 90 1.14 -2.84 -9.20
N ASN A 91 0.05 -3.52 -9.58
CA ASN A 91 -0.85 -4.18 -8.62
C ASN A 91 -0.13 -5.29 -7.84
N VAL A 92 0.69 -6.10 -8.52
CA VAL A 92 1.49 -7.13 -7.84
C VAL A 92 2.51 -6.48 -6.89
N ALA A 93 3.14 -5.39 -7.29
CA ALA A 93 4.09 -4.67 -6.45
C ALA A 93 3.41 -4.05 -5.21
N THR A 94 2.22 -3.47 -5.36
CA THR A 94 1.47 -2.87 -4.24
C THR A 94 0.95 -3.94 -3.28
N ASP A 95 0.44 -5.06 -3.78
CA ASP A 95 0.01 -6.19 -2.95
C ASP A 95 1.17 -6.77 -2.15
N GLN A 96 2.34 -6.93 -2.78
CA GLN A 96 3.54 -7.41 -2.09
C GLN A 96 4.04 -6.41 -1.04
N ALA A 97 4.02 -5.12 -1.35
CA ALA A 97 4.39 -4.06 -0.40
C ALA A 97 3.45 -4.04 0.82
N PHE A 98 2.14 -4.21 0.59
CA PHE A 98 1.14 -4.27 1.65
C PHE A 98 1.36 -5.50 2.56
N ALA A 99 1.62 -6.67 1.99
CA ALA A 99 1.92 -7.88 2.76
C ALA A 99 3.16 -7.69 3.66
N TRP A 100 4.22 -7.04 3.16
CA TRP A 100 5.41 -6.75 3.95
C TRP A 100 5.14 -5.76 5.09
N ILE A 101 4.35 -4.73 4.84
CA ILE A 101 4.01 -3.74 5.86
C ILE A 101 3.17 -4.37 6.96
N LEU A 102 2.20 -5.21 6.61
CA LEU A 102 1.44 -6.02 7.57
C LEU A 102 2.36 -6.95 8.39
N LEU A 103 3.34 -7.57 7.75
CA LEU A 103 4.31 -8.42 8.44
C LEU A 103 5.15 -7.61 9.43
N VAL A 104 5.64 -6.42 9.05
CA VAL A 104 6.38 -5.54 9.96
C VAL A 104 5.52 -5.11 11.14
N ILE A 105 4.25 -4.78 10.92
CA ILE A 105 3.31 -4.37 11.98
C ILE A 105 3.01 -5.53 12.94
N THR A 106 2.77 -6.73 12.41
CA THR A 106 2.53 -7.91 13.24
C THR A 106 3.75 -8.25 14.08
N LEU A 107 4.96 -8.18 13.52
CA LEU A 107 6.21 -8.34 14.27
C LEU A 107 6.39 -7.27 15.36
N ASP A 108 6.08 -6.00 15.08
CA ASP A 108 6.16 -4.92 16.08
C ASP A 108 5.19 -5.18 17.25
N ARG A 109 3.96 -5.61 16.96
CA ARG A 109 2.96 -5.97 17.97
C ARG A 109 3.37 -7.20 18.78
N ILE A 110 3.90 -8.23 18.12
CA ILE A 110 4.45 -9.42 18.80
C ILE A 110 5.57 -8.99 19.75
N TYR A 111 6.49 -8.14 19.30
CA TYR A 111 7.58 -7.65 20.13
C TYR A 111 7.08 -6.83 21.34
N ALA A 112 6.05 -6.01 21.14
CA ALA A 112 5.40 -5.25 22.22
C ALA A 112 4.78 -6.16 23.29
N VAL A 113 4.16 -7.28 22.88
CA VAL A 113 3.54 -8.26 23.79
C VAL A 113 4.60 -9.05 24.56
N TYR A 114 5.66 -9.53 23.91
CA TYR A 114 6.69 -10.33 24.56
C TYR A 114 7.57 -9.52 25.53
N ASN A 115 7.81 -8.23 25.25
CA ASN A 115 8.72 -7.40 26.06
C ASN A 115 8.18 -5.97 26.29
N PRO A 116 7.10 -5.80 27.08
CA PRO A 116 6.44 -4.50 27.24
C PRO A 116 7.37 -3.43 27.86
N ILE A 117 8.17 -3.80 28.86
CA ILE A 117 9.07 -2.87 29.57
C ILE A 117 10.18 -2.35 28.65
N LYS A 118 10.75 -3.21 27.80
CA LYS A 118 11.79 -2.81 26.83
C LYS A 118 11.20 -2.02 25.67
N TYR A 119 9.99 -2.38 25.26
CA TYR A 119 9.27 -1.68 24.20
C TYR A 119 8.94 -0.23 24.59
N PHE A 120 8.49 0.02 25.82
CA PHE A 120 8.18 1.38 26.30
C PHE A 120 9.41 2.29 26.43
N LYS A 121 10.59 1.74 26.74
CA LYS A 121 11.83 2.52 26.83
C LYS A 121 12.41 2.95 25.47
N ARG A 122 11.91 2.42 24.35
CA ARG A 122 12.46 2.66 23.01
C ARG A 122 11.82 3.89 22.34
N THR A 123 12.64 4.87 21.98
CA THR A 123 12.24 6.19 21.45
C THR A 123 11.63 6.13 20.03
N TYR A 124 10.73 7.09 19.73
CA TYR A 124 10.02 7.28 18.45
C TYR A 124 10.90 7.34 17.18
N GLN A 125 12.20 7.61 17.33
CA GLN A 125 13.17 7.61 16.23
C GLN A 125 13.29 6.24 15.54
N TYR A 126 13.03 5.13 16.26
CA TYR A 126 13.06 3.79 15.68
C TYR A 126 11.94 3.57 14.65
N ALA A 127 10.72 4.07 14.92
CA ALA A 127 9.59 3.96 14.00
C ALA A 127 9.87 4.71 12.68
N TRP A 128 10.49 5.89 12.76
CA TRP A 128 10.94 6.63 11.58
C TRP A 128 12.08 5.94 10.82
N THR A 129 12.98 5.22 11.49
CA THR A 129 14.03 4.45 10.79
C THR A 129 13.48 3.20 10.09
N VAL A 130 12.43 2.59 10.64
CA VAL A 130 11.75 1.42 10.07
C VAL A 130 10.87 1.82 8.88
N LEU A 131 10.12 2.92 8.99
CA LEU A 131 9.27 3.44 7.91
C LEU A 131 10.04 4.25 6.86
N GLY A 132 11.01 5.06 7.30
CA GLY A 132 11.78 5.98 6.44
C GLY A 132 13.02 5.35 5.80
N GLY A 133 13.28 4.05 6.00
CA GLY A 133 14.27 3.31 5.22
C GLY A 133 15.71 3.82 5.34
N LYS A 134 16.20 4.06 6.56
CA LYS A 134 17.67 4.19 6.76
C LYS A 134 18.42 2.85 6.70
N ASN A 135 17.69 1.73 6.71
CA ASN A 135 18.27 0.41 6.50
C ASN A 135 18.37 0.10 4.99
N SER A 136 19.60 -0.02 4.51
CA SER A 136 19.98 -0.44 3.15
C SER A 136 19.33 -1.74 2.67
N HIS A 137 18.83 -2.57 3.60
CA HIS A 137 18.08 -3.80 3.29
C HIS A 137 16.67 -3.53 2.73
N PHE A 138 15.94 -2.52 3.24
CA PHE A 138 14.59 -2.21 2.75
C PHE A 138 14.61 -1.54 1.37
N ARG A 139 15.63 -0.72 1.08
CA ARG A 139 15.86 -0.18 -0.29
C ARG A 139 16.18 -1.27 -1.30
N ARG A 140 16.98 -2.28 -0.94
CA ARG A 140 17.29 -3.39 -1.86
C ARG A 140 16.07 -4.27 -2.14
N PHE A 141 15.27 -4.60 -1.14
CA PHE A 141 14.08 -5.44 -1.34
C PHE A 141 12.89 -4.69 -1.92
N GLY A 142 12.71 -3.41 -1.57
CA GLY A 142 11.74 -2.52 -2.23
C GLY A 142 12.03 -2.37 -3.71
N CYS A 143 13.29 -2.24 -4.13
CA CYS A 143 13.67 -2.24 -5.54
C CYS A 143 13.44 -3.59 -6.24
N ILE A 144 13.70 -4.72 -5.57
CA ILE A 144 13.48 -6.06 -6.14
C ILE A 144 11.99 -6.32 -6.40
N CYS A 145 11.07 -5.73 -5.63
CA CYS A 145 9.63 -5.92 -5.80
C CYS A 145 8.91 -4.80 -6.57
N LEU A 146 9.33 -3.53 -6.47
CA LEU A 146 8.74 -2.42 -7.24
C LEU A 146 9.19 -2.39 -8.70
N PHE A 147 10.35 -2.97 -8.99
CA PHE A 147 10.86 -3.13 -10.35
C PHE A 147 11.23 -4.59 -10.54
N GLY A 148 10.30 -5.40 -11.05
CA GLY A 148 10.62 -6.67 -11.73
C GLY A 148 11.47 -6.49 -13.00
N PHE A 149 12.29 -5.44 -13.06
CA PHE A 149 13.29 -5.11 -14.05
C PHE A 149 14.53 -4.63 -13.29
N CYS A 150 15.30 -5.59 -12.79
CA CYS A 150 16.74 -5.39 -12.65
C CYS A 150 17.36 -6.11 -13.86
N SER A 151 17.61 -5.35 -14.92
CA SER A 151 18.57 -5.74 -15.96
C SER A 151 19.90 -5.07 -15.71
#